data_AF-A0A7Y1XR98-F1
#
_entry.id   AF-A0A7Y1XR98-F1
#
_cell.length_a   1.000
_cell.length_b   1.000
_cell.length_c   1.000
_cell.angle_alpha   90.00
_cell.angle_beta   90.00
_cell.angle_gamma   90.00
#
_symmetry.space_group_name_H-M   'P 1'
#
loop_
_entity.id
_entity.type
_entity.pdbx_description
1 polymer ?
#
loop_
_entity_poly.entity_id
_entity_poly.type
_entity_poly.pdbx_seq_one_letter_code
_entity_poly.pdbx_strand_id
1 'polypeptide(L)' 'AEDPSEQINLADSRPEKRAELEALITAHWAGARPPLYPHTTESPIRIDKTNADPFAPGDEYVIWPN' A
#
# COMPACT_ATOMS: atom_id res chain seq x y z
N ALA A 1 -1.12 15.39 -13.20
CA ALA A 1 -1.02 14.94 -11.79
C ALA A 1 0.26 15.55 -11.23
N GLU A 2 0.20 16.20 -10.06
CA GLU A 2 1.32 17.00 -9.51
C GLU A 2 2.42 16.16 -8.85
N ASP A 3 2.10 14.95 -8.38
CA ASP A 3 3.07 13.97 -7.87
C ASP A 3 2.71 12.56 -8.38
N PRO A 4 3.04 12.23 -9.64
CA PRO A 4 2.65 10.96 -10.26
C PRO A 4 3.47 9.76 -9.77
N SER A 5 4.57 9.98 -9.05
CA SER A 5 5.46 8.95 -8.49
C SER A 5 5.37 8.87 -6.96
N GLU A 6 4.33 9.47 -6.38
CA GLU A 6 3.94 9.38 -4.96
C GLU A 6 5.09 9.69 -3.96
N GLN A 7 6.03 10.57 -4.34
CA GLN A 7 7.23 10.84 -3.55
C GLN A 7 6.92 11.62 -2.26
N ILE A 8 5.80 12.33 -2.21
CA ILE A 8 5.39 13.12 -1.06
C ILE A 8 4.23 12.44 -0.35
N ASN A 9 4.54 11.76 0.76
CA ASN A 9 3.51 11.20 1.62
C ASN A 9 2.72 12.33 2.32
N LEU A 10 1.41 12.38 2.05
CA LEU A 10 0.51 13.38 2.63
C LEU A 10 -0.19 12.92 3.91
N ALA A 11 -0.02 11.66 4.33
CA ALA A 11 -0.74 11.04 5.44
C ALA A 11 -0.65 11.87 6.74
N ASP A 12 0.54 12.37 7.05
CA ASP A 12 0.79 13.16 8.26
C ASP A 12 0.27 14.59 8.13
N SER A 13 0.30 15.14 6.91
CA SER A 13 -0.14 16.51 6.62
C SER A 13 -1.66 16.66 6.49
N ARG A 14 -2.39 15.55 6.23
CA ARG A 14 -3.84 15.54 5.99
C ARG A 14 -4.55 14.43 6.78
N PRO A 15 -4.47 14.44 8.13
CA PRO A 15 -4.98 13.36 8.97
C PRO A 15 -6.50 13.15 8.85
N GLU A 16 -7.27 14.22 8.68
CA GLU A 16 -8.73 14.13 8.52
C GLU A 16 -9.11 13.38 7.23
N LYS A 17 -8.44 13.69 6.12
CA LYS A 17 -8.70 13.02 4.84
C LYS A 17 -8.23 11.58 4.86
N ARG A 18 -7.10 11.29 5.52
CA ARG A 18 -6.65 9.92 5.76
C ARG A 18 -7.73 9.12 6.49
N ALA A 19 -8.26 9.63 7.60
CA ALA A 19 -9.29 8.95 8.38
C ALA A 19 -10.57 8.69 7.57
N GLU A 20 -10.99 9.65 6.74
CA GLU A 20 -12.14 9.49 5.83
C GLU A 20 -11.92 8.32 4.85
N LEU A 21 -10.75 8.26 4.21
CA LEU A 21 -10.41 7.20 3.25
C LEU A 21 -10.29 5.83 3.92
N GLU A 22 -9.68 5.75 5.10
CA GLU A 22 -9.60 4.52 5.90
C GLU A 22 -10.98 3.98 6.29
N ALA A 23 -11.93 4.86 6.63
CA ALA A 23 -13.30 4.48 6.92
C ALA A 23 -14.02 3.90 5.69
N LEU A 24 -13.83 4.51 4.51
CA LEU A 24 -14.40 4.01 3.25
C LEU A 24 -13.82 2.63 2.88
N ILE A 25 -12.51 2.45 3.02
CA ILE A 25 -11.84 1.16 2.82
C ILE A 25 -12.43 0.11 3.78
N THR A 26 -12.53 0.42 5.07
CA THR A 26 -13.12 -0.47 6.07
C THR A 26 -14.54 -0.87 5.71
N ALA A 27 -15.38 0.08 5.31
CA ALA A 27 -16.76 -0.17 4.90
C ALA A 27 -16.83 -1.06 3.64
N HIS A 28 -15.94 -0.84 2.67
CA HIS A 28 -15.85 -1.67 1.46
C HIS A 28 -15.51 -3.12 1.78
N TRP A 29 -14.54 -3.34 2.67
CA TRP A 29 -14.06 -4.69 3.02
C TRP A 29 -14.96 -5.43 4.03
N ALA A 30 -15.94 -4.77 4.65
CA ALA A 30 -16.79 -5.38 5.69
C ALA A 30 -17.54 -6.64 5.23
N GLY A 31 -17.87 -6.73 3.95
CA GLY A 31 -18.53 -7.90 3.34
C GLY A 31 -17.61 -8.79 2.52
N ALA A 32 -16.30 -8.53 2.51
CA ALA A 32 -15.38 -9.28 1.69
C ALA A 32 -15.20 -10.70 2.22
N ARG A 33 -15.17 -11.66 1.30
CA ARG A 33 -14.89 -13.06 1.64
C ARG A 33 -13.39 -13.26 1.91
N PRO A 34 -13.00 -14.26 2.71
CA PRO A 34 -11.60 -14.61 2.89
C PRO A 34 -10.96 -15.07 1.56
N PRO A 35 -9.62 -15.04 1.46
CA PRO A 35 -8.89 -15.62 0.34
C PRO A 35 -9.33 -17.07 0.09
N LEU A 36 -9.57 -17.44 -1.19
CA LEU A 36 -9.99 -18.80 -1.53
C LEU A 36 -8.86 -19.83 -1.42
N TYR A 37 -7.62 -19.37 -1.56
CA TYR A 37 -6.44 -20.19 -1.58
C TYR A 37 -5.43 -19.62 -0.60
N PRO A 38 -4.68 -20.49 0.12
CA PRO A 38 -3.56 -20.04 0.93
C PRO A 38 -2.48 -19.44 0.03
N HIS A 39 -1.81 -18.40 0.51
CA HIS A 39 -0.61 -17.89 -0.14
C HIS A 39 0.48 -18.97 -0.09
N THR A 40 1.27 -19.05 -1.15
CA THR A 40 2.42 -19.98 -1.25
C THR A 40 3.74 -19.27 -1.00
N THR A 41 3.72 -17.93 -1.06
CA THR A 41 4.89 -17.08 -0.94
C THR A 41 4.55 -15.82 -0.16
N GLU A 42 5.51 -15.30 0.59
CA GLU A 42 5.48 -13.93 1.12
C GLU A 42 6.72 -13.23 0.60
N SER A 43 6.54 -12.06 -0.01
CA SER A 43 7.66 -11.31 -0.61
C SER A 43 7.56 -9.83 -0.28
N PRO A 44 8.70 -9.16 0.00
CA PRO A 44 8.73 -7.72 0.14
C PRO A 44 8.50 -7.06 -1.22
N ILE A 45 7.43 -6.27 -1.32
CA ILE A 45 7.09 -5.46 -2.49
C ILE A 45 7.36 -4.01 -2.14
N ARG A 46 8.21 -3.36 -2.93
CA ARG A 46 8.58 -1.96 -2.74
C ARG A 46 7.45 -1.06 -3.20
N ILE A 47 7.24 0.02 -2.46
CA ILE A 47 6.32 1.08 -2.84
C ILE A 47 7.05 2.03 -3.81
N ASP A 48 6.33 2.58 -4.78
CA ASP A 48 6.81 3.56 -5.76
C ASP A 48 8.04 3.17 -6.59
N LYS A 49 8.29 1.86 -6.71
CA LYS A 49 9.41 1.32 -7.48
C LYS A 49 8.98 0.17 -8.37
N THR A 50 9.57 0.14 -9.57
CA THR A 50 9.43 -0.99 -10.48
C THR A 50 10.44 -2.09 -10.11
N ASN A 51 10.27 -3.29 -10.68
CA ASN A 51 11.24 -4.38 -10.50
C ASN A 51 12.62 -4.08 -11.11
N ALA A 52 12.71 -3.10 -12.02
CA ALA A 52 13.97 -2.70 -12.63
C ALA A 52 14.82 -1.78 -11.72
N ASP A 53 14.18 -1.12 -10.75
CA ASP A 53 14.87 -0.19 -9.85
C ASP A 53 15.69 -0.95 -8.80
N PRO A 54 16.88 -0.47 -8.39
CA PRO A 54 17.66 -1.07 -7.32
C PRO A 54 17.07 -0.73 -5.93
N PHE A 55 17.36 -1.59 -4.94
CA PHE A 55 17.05 -1.29 -3.53
C PHE A 55 17.98 -0.20 -3.01
N ALA A 56 17.42 0.76 -2.30
CA ALA A 56 18.15 1.80 -1.58
C ALA A 56 17.79 1.77 -0.08
N PRO A 57 18.74 2.14 0.81
CA PRO A 57 18.43 2.34 2.21
C PRO A 57 17.35 3.41 2.39
N GLY A 58 16.29 3.09 3.14
CA GLY A 58 15.14 3.97 3.35
C GLY A 58 13.94 3.70 2.44
N ASP A 59 14.03 2.73 1.51
CA ASP A 59 12.90 2.32 0.69
C ASP A 59 11.76 1.73 1.54
N GLU A 60 10.55 2.22 1.31
CA GLU A 60 9.34 1.65 1.89
C GLU A 60 8.93 0.36 1.15
N TYR A 61 8.47 -0.62 1.91
CA TYR A 61 7.99 -1.89 1.36
C TYR A 61 6.83 -2.45 2.20
N VAL A 62 6.01 -3.28 1.56
CA VAL A 62 4.97 -4.09 2.20
C VAL A 62 5.29 -5.57 2.02
N ILE A 63 5.01 -6.41 3.01
CA ILE A 63 5.07 -7.86 2.84
C ILE A 63 3.77 -8.31 2.19
N TRP A 64 3.87 -8.84 0.97
CA TRP A 64 2.72 -9.30 0.21
C TRP A 64 2.64 -10.83 0.19
N PRO A 65 1.57 -11.42 0.75
CA PRO A 65 1.29 -12.85 0.62
C PRO A 65 0.63 -13.14 -0.74
N ASN A 66 1.22 -14.03 -1.54
CA ASN A 66 0.76 -14.45 -2.87
C ASN A 66 0.68 -15.98 -3.01
#